data_AF-A0A2U3LU32-F1
#
_entry.id   AF-A0A2U3LU32-F1
#
_cell.length_a   1.000
_cell.length_b   1.000
_cell.length_c   1.000
_cell.angle_alpha   90.00
_cell.angle_beta   90.00
_cell.angle_gamma   90.00
#
_symmetry.space_group_name_H-M   'P 1'
#
loop_
_entity.id
_entity.type
_entity.pdbx_description
1 polymer ?
#
loop_
_entity_poly.entity_id
_entity_poly.type
_entity_poly.pdbx_seq_one_letter_code
_entity_poly.pdbx_strand_id
1 'polypeptide(L)'
;MRFYGRYRRYYSPKPLSEIKYLEFQLDGIDADVKYILFNFNDVTLNKFFEAYEHQHGATSANYAVKSFSDWKSGAKKCSAATLKKLIELAPRFFTSNQRFELVKKIHHKTKDECIRNEYSHFEFILGKHENQQHLYHKLNNICSKPLTYSIPDRFTNLMSWLCDGDSEIARNMLCTIEQEYSIAITSAAKIEVERLMSMIRHNNSNAIGTHVIRFPYDNVHITVRHLTGSEKLMKFVFGE
;
A
#
# COMPACT_ATOMS: atom_id res chain seq x y z
N MET A 1 -45.49 29.67 -34.15
CA MET A 1 -44.75 28.71 -33.31
C MET A 1 -43.31 29.17 -33.18
N ARG A 2 -42.86 29.55 -31.97
CA ARG A 2 -41.46 29.91 -31.68
C ARG A 2 -40.86 28.79 -30.83
N PHE A 3 -39.86 28.08 -31.36
CA PHE A 3 -39.12 27.06 -30.61
C PHE A 3 -38.03 27.74 -29.77
N TYR A 4 -38.16 27.69 -28.44
CA TYR A 4 -37.08 28.03 -27.53
C TYR A 4 -36.08 26.87 -27.50
N GLY A 5 -34.93 27.04 -28.15
CA GLY A 5 -33.78 26.16 -28.01
C GLY A 5 -33.19 26.26 -26.60
N ARG A 6 -33.39 25.24 -25.77
CA ARG A 6 -32.67 25.07 -24.51
C ARG A 6 -31.19 24.80 -24.81
N TYR A 7 -30.35 25.81 -24.60
CA TYR A 7 -28.90 25.61 -24.52
C TYR A 7 -28.58 24.74 -23.29
N ARG A 8 -28.32 23.44 -23.51
CA ARG A 8 -27.62 22.59 -22.55
C ARG A 8 -26.19 23.11 -22.43
N ARG A 9 -25.88 23.78 -21.32
CA ARG A 9 -24.49 24.08 -20.92
C ARG A 9 -23.77 22.74 -20.73
N TYR A 10 -22.91 22.39 -21.67
CA TYR A 10 -21.90 21.37 -21.45
C TYR A 10 -21.00 21.85 -20.29
N TYR A 11 -21.07 21.13 -19.18
CA TYR A 11 -20.16 21.32 -18.05
C TYR A 11 -18.81 20.74 -18.50
N SER A 12 -17.97 21.54 -19.16
CA SER A 12 -16.58 21.18 -19.37
C SER A 12 -15.91 21.12 -18.00
N PRO A 13 -15.39 19.97 -17.54
CA PRO A 13 -14.70 19.89 -16.26
C PRO A 13 -13.53 20.87 -16.30
N LYS A 14 -13.49 21.79 -15.31
CA LYS A 14 -12.38 22.74 -15.18
C LYS A 14 -11.08 21.93 -15.06
N PRO A 15 -10.02 22.26 -15.81
CA PRO A 15 -8.73 21.61 -15.64
C PRO A 15 -8.29 21.78 -14.19
N LEU A 16 -7.82 20.68 -13.59
CA LEU A 16 -7.26 20.69 -12.24
C LEU A 16 -6.15 21.74 -12.18
N SER A 17 -6.12 22.55 -11.12
CA SER A 17 -5.01 23.47 -10.89
C SER A 17 -3.71 22.67 -10.78
N GLU A 18 -2.58 23.24 -11.23
CA GLU A 18 -1.26 22.59 -11.23
C GLU A 18 -0.86 21.99 -9.87
N ILE A 19 -1.30 22.60 -8.76
CA ILE A 19 -1.13 22.05 -7.39
C ILE A 19 -1.84 20.70 -7.23
N LYS A 20 -3.08 20.59 -7.70
CA LYS A 20 -3.87 19.35 -7.61
C LYS A 20 -3.28 18.25 -8.48
N TYR A 21 -2.64 18.61 -9.60
CA TYR A 21 -1.92 17.65 -10.42
C TYR A 21 -0.68 17.11 -9.69
N LEU A 22 0.07 17.98 -9.02
CA LEU A 22 1.20 17.58 -8.17
C LEU A 22 0.75 16.69 -7.01
N GLU A 23 -0.33 17.06 -6.31
CA GLU A 23 -0.92 16.27 -5.22
C GLU A 23 -1.39 14.89 -5.69
N PHE A 24 -2.00 14.83 -6.88
CA PHE A 24 -2.40 13.57 -7.51
C PHE A 24 -1.20 12.69 -7.88
N GLN A 25 -0.14 13.27 -8.46
CA GLN A 25 1.07 12.53 -8.84
C GLN A 25 1.82 11.96 -7.63
N LEU A 26 1.81 12.69 -6.51
CA LEU A 26 2.43 12.28 -5.26
C LEU A 26 1.51 11.39 -4.42
N ASP A 27 0.31 11.07 -4.92
CA ASP A 27 -0.67 10.20 -4.26
C ASP A 27 -0.89 10.57 -2.78
N GLY A 28 -0.86 11.85 -2.43
CA GLY A 28 -1.03 12.32 -1.04
C GLY A 28 0.15 12.06 -0.09
N ILE A 29 1.37 11.80 -0.59
CA ILE A 29 2.62 11.90 0.22
C ILE A 29 3.19 13.31 0.25
N ASP A 30 2.68 14.21 -0.60
CA ASP A 30 3.12 15.60 -0.70
C ASP A 30 2.98 16.34 0.64
N ALA A 31 1.94 16.02 1.41
CA ALA A 31 1.72 16.58 2.74
C ALA A 31 2.85 16.21 3.70
N ASP A 32 3.32 14.96 3.69
CA ASP A 32 4.41 14.51 4.54
C ASP A 32 5.75 15.10 4.09
N VAL A 33 5.97 15.18 2.77
CA VAL A 33 7.18 15.82 2.19
C VAL A 33 7.24 17.29 2.58
N LYS A 34 6.13 18.03 2.46
CA LYS A 34 6.02 19.42 2.92
C LYS A 34 6.26 19.53 4.42
N TYR A 35 5.68 18.63 5.21
CA TYR A 35 5.83 18.62 6.66
C TYR A 35 7.31 18.45 7.05
N ILE A 36 8.02 17.52 6.42
CA ILE A 36 9.44 17.31 6.68
C ILE A 36 10.26 18.54 6.24
N LEU A 37 10.03 19.04 5.02
CA LEU A 37 10.70 20.22 4.49
C LEU A 37 10.57 21.43 5.41
N PHE A 38 9.34 21.75 5.85
CA PHE A 38 9.10 22.91 6.72
C PHE A 38 9.63 22.72 8.14
N ASN A 39 10.02 21.50 8.52
CA ASN A 39 10.62 21.19 9.82
C ASN A 39 12.11 20.85 9.74
N PHE A 40 12.80 21.19 8.64
CA PHE A 40 14.25 21.21 8.63
C PHE A 40 14.80 22.11 9.73
N ASN A 41 15.88 21.65 10.37
CA ASN A 41 16.68 22.51 11.24
C ASN A 41 17.45 23.53 10.39
N ASP A 42 17.95 24.59 11.02
CA ASP A 42 18.59 25.72 10.32
C ASP A 42 19.78 25.28 9.46
N VAL A 43 20.57 24.29 9.93
CA VAL A 43 21.73 23.78 9.19
C VAL A 43 21.29 23.08 7.90
N THR A 44 20.32 22.19 7.96
CA THR A 44 19.78 21.49 6.80
C THR A 44 19.06 22.46 5.87
N LEU A 45 18.32 23.42 6.42
CA LEU A 45 17.58 24.41 5.65
C LEU A 45 18.52 25.33 4.85
N ASN A 46 19.64 25.75 5.43
CA ASN A 46 20.65 26.54 4.71
C ASN A 46 21.24 25.75 3.55
N LYS A 47 21.67 24.49 3.78
CA LYS A 47 22.18 23.61 2.72
C LYS A 47 21.14 23.35 1.62
N PHE A 48 19.87 23.20 2.00
CA PHE A 48 18.76 23.07 1.06
C PHE A 48 18.66 24.30 0.16
N PHE A 49 18.73 25.51 0.72
CA PHE A 49 18.65 26.74 -0.06
C PHE A 49 19.88 26.98 -0.94
N GLU A 50 21.09 26.59 -0.51
CA GLU A 50 22.29 26.61 -1.35
C GLU A 50 22.10 25.72 -2.60
N ALA A 51 21.58 24.49 -2.43
CA ALA A 51 21.29 23.61 -3.55
C ALA A 51 20.13 24.14 -4.42
N TYR A 52 19.11 24.74 -3.80
CA TYR A 52 18.00 25.36 -4.51
C TYR A 52 18.45 26.54 -5.37
N GLU A 53 19.36 27.37 -4.86
CA GLU A 53 20.00 28.45 -5.61
C GLU A 53 20.80 27.92 -6.80
N HIS A 54 21.62 26.89 -6.58
CA HIS A 54 22.40 26.27 -7.64
C HIS A 54 21.49 25.71 -8.76
N GLN A 55 20.34 25.13 -8.43
CA GLN A 55 19.43 24.51 -9.41
C GLN A 55 18.45 25.50 -10.08
N HIS A 56 18.07 26.59 -9.40
CA HIS A 56 16.97 27.46 -9.85
C HIS A 56 17.33 28.96 -9.90
N GLY A 57 18.57 29.31 -9.57
CA GLY A 57 19.12 30.67 -9.63
C GLY A 57 18.87 31.51 -8.38
N ALA A 58 19.75 32.50 -8.18
CA ALA A 58 19.79 33.39 -7.02
C ALA A 58 18.47 34.13 -6.75
N THR A 59 17.81 34.65 -7.79
CA THR A 59 16.52 35.36 -7.63
C THR A 59 15.44 34.46 -7.05
N SER A 60 15.35 33.22 -7.53
CA SER A 60 14.38 32.22 -7.04
C SER A 60 14.67 31.85 -5.59
N ALA A 61 15.94 31.63 -5.25
CA ALA A 61 16.36 31.29 -3.89
C ALA A 61 16.11 32.43 -2.91
N ASN A 62 16.50 33.66 -3.24
CA ASN A 62 16.25 34.84 -2.42
C ASN A 62 14.76 35.03 -2.11
N TYR A 63 13.90 34.82 -3.11
CA TYR A 63 12.44 34.86 -2.88
C TYR A 63 11.97 33.72 -1.96
N ALA A 64 12.49 32.51 -2.15
CA ALA A 64 12.13 31.34 -1.36
C ALA A 64 12.54 31.51 0.11
N VAL A 65 13.79 31.91 0.38
CA VAL A 65 14.32 32.20 1.72
C VAL A 65 13.43 33.20 2.44
N LYS A 66 13.11 34.34 1.79
CA LYS A 66 12.27 35.39 2.38
C LYS A 66 10.83 34.96 2.65
N SER A 67 10.28 34.07 1.83
CA SER A 67 8.87 33.66 1.93
C SER A 67 8.66 32.39 2.76
N PHE A 68 9.73 31.67 3.15
CA PHE A 68 9.65 30.33 3.73
C PHE A 68 8.90 30.31 5.08
N SER A 69 9.16 31.30 5.95
CA SER A 69 8.46 31.43 7.24
C SER A 69 6.95 31.63 7.07
N ASP A 70 6.56 32.40 6.06
CA ASP A 70 5.15 32.70 5.76
C ASP A 70 4.45 31.48 5.16
N TRP A 71 5.17 30.69 4.35
CA TRP A 71 4.66 29.42 3.85
C TRP A 71 4.51 28.38 4.96
N LYS A 72 5.50 28.28 5.85
CA LYS A 72 5.50 27.37 7.00
C LYS A 72 4.35 27.68 7.98
N SER A 73 4.12 28.95 8.27
CA SER A 73 3.02 29.40 9.14
C SER A 73 1.65 29.41 8.46
N GLY A 74 1.61 29.29 7.13
CA GLY A 74 0.39 29.41 6.34
C GLY A 74 -0.09 30.84 6.11
N ALA A 75 0.68 31.86 6.56
CA ALA A 75 0.39 33.27 6.33
C ALA A 75 0.34 33.61 4.82
N LYS A 76 1.13 32.92 4.01
CA LYS A 76 1.15 33.06 2.55
C LYS A 76 1.06 31.68 1.87
N LYS A 77 0.32 31.59 0.78
CA LYS A 77 0.31 30.39 -0.06
C LYS A 77 1.51 30.38 -1.00
N CYS A 78 2.20 29.25 -1.08
CA CYS A 78 3.24 29.02 -2.07
C CYS A 78 2.61 28.83 -3.47
N SER A 79 3.23 29.38 -4.51
CA SER A 79 2.77 29.16 -5.88
C SER A 79 3.00 27.70 -6.29
N ALA A 80 2.19 27.17 -7.22
CA ALA A 80 2.34 25.79 -7.70
C ALA A 80 3.75 25.50 -8.23
N ALA A 81 4.25 26.40 -9.08
CA ALA A 81 5.57 26.29 -9.69
C ALA A 81 6.70 26.33 -8.64
N THR A 82 6.59 27.19 -7.63
CA THR A 82 7.59 27.25 -6.54
C THR A 82 7.52 26.00 -5.67
N LEU A 83 6.32 25.56 -5.30
CA LEU A 83 6.12 24.39 -4.46
C LEU A 83 6.64 23.11 -5.14
N LYS A 84 6.42 22.98 -6.46
CA LYS A 84 6.96 21.88 -7.25
C LYS A 84 8.48 21.79 -7.13
N LYS A 85 9.19 22.89 -7.35
CA LYS A 85 10.66 22.96 -7.23
C LYS A 85 11.14 22.59 -5.82
N LEU A 86 10.47 23.10 -4.79
CA LEU A 86 10.82 22.81 -3.40
C LEU A 86 10.66 21.31 -3.09
N ILE A 87 9.53 20.73 -3.49
CA ILE A 87 9.24 19.31 -3.27
C ILE A 87 10.22 18.45 -4.05
N GLU A 88 10.45 18.73 -5.34
CA GLU A 88 11.37 17.97 -6.19
C GLU A 88 12.77 17.83 -5.57
N LEU A 89 13.26 18.88 -4.91
CA LEU A 89 14.58 18.92 -4.28
C LEU A 89 14.62 18.32 -2.87
N ALA A 90 13.51 18.41 -2.11
CA ALA A 90 13.48 18.10 -0.68
C ALA A 90 14.01 16.70 -0.29
N PRO A 91 13.70 15.59 -1.00
CA PRO A 91 14.14 14.25 -0.63
C PRO A 91 15.66 14.05 -0.44
N ARG A 92 16.48 14.84 -1.14
CA ARG A 92 17.95 14.78 -1.02
C ARG A 92 18.45 15.16 0.38
N PHE A 93 17.66 15.93 1.12
CA PHE A 93 17.98 16.42 2.45
C PHE A 93 17.27 15.63 3.55
N PHE A 94 16.49 14.62 3.20
CA PHE A 94 15.81 13.76 4.15
C PHE A 94 16.79 12.76 4.77
N THR A 95 16.60 12.49 6.05
CA THR A 95 17.33 11.39 6.71
C THR A 95 16.87 10.05 6.13
N SER A 96 17.71 9.02 6.23
CA SER A 96 17.34 7.67 5.80
C SER A 96 16.04 7.18 6.46
N ASN A 97 15.81 7.53 7.73
CA ASN A 97 14.57 7.19 8.43
C ASN A 97 13.34 7.90 7.84
N GLN A 98 13.45 9.19 7.52
CA GLN A 98 12.35 9.93 6.88
C GLN A 98 12.01 9.37 5.51
N ARG A 99 13.02 9.06 4.69
CA ARG A 99 12.81 8.40 3.39
C ARG A 99 12.16 7.03 3.56
N PHE A 100 12.63 6.24 4.51
CA PHE A 100 12.08 4.91 4.80
C PHE A 100 10.59 4.97 5.18
N GLU A 101 10.19 5.88 6.08
CA GLU A 101 8.79 6.01 6.48
C GLU A 101 7.89 6.45 5.30
N LEU A 102 8.40 7.30 4.42
CA LEU A 102 7.68 7.69 3.20
C LEU A 102 7.56 6.53 2.20
N VAL A 103 8.64 5.76 1.96
CA VAL A 103 8.60 4.55 1.11
C VAL A 103 7.60 3.53 1.68
N LYS A 104 7.64 3.29 2.99
CA LYS A 104 6.69 2.41 3.68
C LYS A 104 5.24 2.84 3.48
N LYS A 105 4.97 4.15 3.54
CA LYS A 105 3.64 4.71 3.28
C LYS A 105 3.20 4.48 1.82
N ILE A 106 4.10 4.69 0.86
CA ILE A 106 3.84 4.40 -0.57
C ILE A 106 3.55 2.91 -0.76
N HIS A 107 4.36 2.05 -0.15
CA HIS A 107 4.22 0.60 -0.22
C HIS A 107 2.87 0.12 0.32
N HIS A 108 2.44 0.63 1.49
CA HIS A 108 1.13 0.30 2.04
C HIS A 108 -0.03 0.72 1.13
N LYS A 109 0.02 1.92 0.53
CA LYS A 109 -1.02 2.36 -0.43
C LYS A 109 -1.08 1.46 -1.65
N THR A 110 0.10 1.11 -2.17
CA THR A 110 0.25 0.19 -3.30
C THR A 110 -0.37 -1.16 -2.95
N LYS A 111 -0.13 -1.65 -1.73
CA LYS A 111 -0.72 -2.91 -1.24
C LYS A 111 -2.24 -2.85 -1.16
N ASP A 112 -2.78 -1.78 -0.60
CA ASP A 112 -4.22 -1.60 -0.45
C ASP A 112 -4.94 -1.57 -1.80
N GLU A 113 -4.34 -0.92 -2.81
CA GLU A 113 -4.87 -0.94 -4.17
C GLU A 113 -4.90 -2.34 -4.77
N CYS A 114 -3.89 -3.16 -4.48
CA CYS A 114 -3.83 -4.51 -5.00
C CYS A 114 -4.76 -5.46 -4.30
N ILE A 115 -4.89 -5.36 -2.98
CA ILE A 115 -5.93 -6.09 -2.24
C ILE A 115 -7.31 -5.71 -2.77
N ARG A 116 -7.55 -4.43 -3.10
CA ARG A 116 -8.82 -3.98 -3.67
C ARG A 116 -9.11 -4.56 -5.05
N ASN A 117 -8.09 -4.73 -5.88
CA ASN A 117 -8.24 -5.22 -7.25
C ASN A 117 -8.19 -6.76 -7.35
N GLU A 118 -7.54 -7.42 -6.39
CA GLU A 118 -7.38 -8.88 -6.29
C GLU A 118 -8.01 -9.43 -5.02
N TYR A 119 -9.28 -9.09 -4.72
CA TYR A 119 -10.03 -9.75 -3.64
C TYR A 119 -10.19 -11.24 -3.95
N SER A 120 -9.18 -12.05 -3.64
CA SER A 120 -9.30 -13.50 -3.67
C SER A 120 -9.85 -13.98 -2.35
N HIS A 121 -11.16 -13.91 -2.19
CA HIS A 121 -11.84 -14.63 -1.12
C HIS A 121 -11.62 -16.14 -1.34
N PHE A 122 -10.77 -16.74 -0.53
CA PHE A 122 -10.57 -18.18 -0.52
C PHE A 122 -11.28 -18.75 0.70
N GLU A 123 -12.41 -19.41 0.46
CA GLU A 123 -13.14 -20.19 1.45
C GLU A 123 -12.70 -21.66 1.37
N PHE A 124 -12.25 -22.20 2.50
CA PHE A 124 -11.94 -23.62 2.63
C PHE A 124 -12.88 -24.26 3.65
N ILE A 125 -13.57 -25.33 3.26
CA ILE A 125 -14.55 -25.99 4.13
C ILE A 125 -13.94 -27.26 4.74
N LEU A 126 -13.50 -27.14 5.99
CA LEU A 126 -13.02 -28.27 6.79
C LEU A 126 -14.21 -29.16 7.16
N GLY A 127 -14.23 -30.38 6.63
CA GLY A 127 -15.30 -31.37 6.83
C GLY A 127 -15.67 -32.13 5.57
N LYS A 128 -15.48 -31.54 4.37
CA LYS A 128 -15.63 -32.23 3.09
C LYS A 128 -14.40 -33.11 2.82
N HIS A 129 -14.49 -34.09 1.92
CA HIS A 129 -13.37 -34.96 1.46
C HIS A 129 -12.27 -34.19 0.71
N GLU A 130 -11.96 -32.95 1.10
CA GLU A 130 -11.06 -32.08 0.36
C GLU A 130 -9.61 -32.30 0.73
N ASN A 131 -8.80 -32.37 -0.33
CA ASN A 131 -7.38 -32.60 -0.30
C ASN A 131 -6.66 -31.41 0.37
N GLN A 132 -6.14 -31.63 1.59
CA GLN A 132 -5.34 -30.67 2.35
C GLN A 132 -4.20 -30.04 1.53
N GLN A 133 -3.72 -30.78 0.52
CA GLN A 133 -2.70 -30.28 -0.41
C GLN A 133 -3.15 -29.02 -1.15
N HIS A 134 -4.44 -28.86 -1.48
CA HIS A 134 -4.94 -27.64 -2.13
C HIS A 134 -4.83 -26.44 -1.18
N LEU A 135 -5.25 -26.59 0.08
CA LEU A 135 -5.10 -25.52 1.08
C LEU A 135 -3.62 -25.17 1.28
N TYR A 136 -2.74 -26.15 1.43
CA TYR A 136 -1.31 -25.91 1.61
C TYR A 136 -0.66 -25.27 0.39
N HIS A 137 -1.04 -25.67 -0.81
CA HIS A 137 -0.60 -25.02 -2.05
C HIS A 137 -1.07 -23.56 -2.09
N LYS A 138 -2.32 -23.28 -1.74
CA LYS A 138 -2.85 -21.91 -1.69
C LYS A 138 -2.12 -21.05 -0.64
N LEU A 139 -1.88 -21.58 0.56
CA LEU A 139 -1.12 -20.88 1.61
C LEU A 139 0.31 -20.57 1.15
N ASN A 140 1.00 -21.54 0.52
CA ASN A 140 2.33 -21.33 -0.02
C ASN A 140 2.35 -20.27 -1.14
N ASN A 141 1.35 -20.26 -2.02
CA ASN A 141 1.22 -19.24 -3.07
C ASN A 141 1.00 -17.84 -2.50
N ILE A 142 0.20 -17.71 -1.44
CA ILE A 142 0.02 -16.43 -0.73
C ILE A 142 1.34 -16.00 -0.09
N CYS A 143 2.10 -16.95 0.46
CA CYS A 143 3.41 -16.68 1.07
C CYS A 143 4.44 -16.09 0.10
N SER A 144 4.37 -16.45 -1.19
CA SER A 144 5.28 -15.92 -2.22
C SER A 144 4.85 -14.58 -2.81
N LYS A 145 3.60 -14.14 -2.59
CA LYS A 145 3.07 -12.88 -3.18
C LYS A 145 3.94 -11.64 -2.91
N PRO A 146 4.54 -11.41 -1.72
CA PRO A 146 5.40 -10.25 -1.48
C PRO A 146 6.59 -10.12 -2.45
N LEU A 147 7.09 -11.24 -2.99
CA LEU A 147 8.22 -11.26 -3.91
C LEU A 147 7.81 -11.14 -5.39
N THR A 148 6.63 -11.64 -5.74
CA THR A 148 6.17 -11.73 -7.13
C THR A 148 5.29 -10.56 -7.54
N TYR A 149 4.88 -9.74 -6.58
CA TYR A 149 3.97 -8.63 -6.81
C TYR A 149 4.63 -7.51 -7.64
N SER A 150 3.96 -7.11 -8.73
CA SER A 150 4.41 -6.03 -9.60
C SER A 150 3.86 -4.69 -9.12
N ILE A 151 4.75 -3.80 -8.69
CA ILE A 151 4.40 -2.45 -8.29
C ILE A 151 4.14 -1.60 -9.54
N PRO A 152 3.00 -0.88 -9.63
CA PRO A 152 2.74 0.04 -10.72
C PRO A 152 3.86 1.07 -10.90
N ASP A 153 4.22 1.36 -12.16
CA ASP A 153 5.34 2.25 -12.52
C ASP A 153 5.29 3.60 -11.81
N ARG A 154 4.10 4.16 -11.57
CA ARG A 154 3.95 5.43 -10.86
C ARG A 154 4.59 5.39 -9.47
N PHE A 155 4.45 4.29 -8.73
CA PHE A 155 4.98 4.16 -7.38
C PHE A 155 6.47 3.82 -7.41
N THR A 156 6.91 3.06 -8.42
CA THR A 156 8.34 2.82 -8.68
C THR A 156 9.07 4.14 -8.94
N ASN A 157 8.51 4.99 -9.80
CA ASN A 157 9.06 6.32 -10.08
C ASN A 157 9.05 7.22 -8.84
N LEU A 158 8.00 7.16 -8.04
CA LEU A 158 7.88 7.94 -6.80
C LEU A 158 8.91 7.50 -5.75
N MET A 159 9.12 6.20 -5.58
CA MET A 159 10.15 5.65 -4.70
C MET A 159 11.56 5.98 -5.20
N SER A 160 11.80 5.90 -6.52
CA SER A 160 13.07 6.28 -7.15
C SER A 160 13.41 7.75 -6.89
N TRP A 161 12.43 8.65 -7.10
CA TRP A 161 12.56 10.07 -6.78
C TRP A 161 12.86 10.32 -5.30
N LEU A 162 12.17 9.64 -4.39
CA LEU A 162 12.32 9.82 -2.96
C LEU A 162 13.68 9.33 -2.42
N CYS A 163 14.22 8.26 -3.02
CA CYS A 163 15.46 7.62 -2.57
C CYS A 163 16.69 8.01 -3.38
N ASP A 164 16.59 8.99 -4.28
CA ASP A 164 17.70 9.43 -5.16
C ASP A 164 18.36 8.25 -5.91
N GLY A 165 17.55 7.29 -6.34
CA GLY A 165 18.00 6.06 -7.04
C GLY A 165 18.11 4.81 -6.17
N ASP A 166 18.22 4.91 -4.83
CA ASP A 166 18.35 3.74 -3.93
C ASP A 166 17.01 3.03 -3.62
N SER A 167 15.99 3.28 -4.45
CA SER A 167 14.63 2.74 -4.28
C SER A 167 14.58 1.22 -4.28
N GLU A 168 15.49 0.57 -5.00
CA GLU A 168 15.55 -0.90 -5.07
C GLU A 168 15.93 -1.51 -3.73
N ILE A 169 16.86 -0.91 -2.99
CA ILE A 169 17.29 -1.39 -1.66
C ILE A 169 16.13 -1.28 -0.68
N ALA A 170 15.46 -0.13 -0.63
CA ALA A 170 14.33 0.09 0.27
C ALA A 170 13.16 -0.86 -0.06
N ARG A 171 12.89 -1.09 -1.35
CA ARG A 171 11.88 -2.04 -1.81
C ARG A 171 12.23 -3.46 -1.37
N ASN A 172 13.46 -3.90 -1.63
CA ASN A 172 13.90 -5.25 -1.30
C ASN A 172 13.80 -5.49 0.21
N MET A 173 14.19 -4.51 1.05
CA MET A 173 14.01 -4.61 2.50
C MET A 173 12.54 -4.80 2.91
N LEU A 174 11.61 -4.02 2.34
CA LEU A 174 10.18 -4.16 2.64
C LEU A 174 9.62 -5.50 2.18
N CYS A 175 9.94 -5.93 0.95
CA CYS A 175 9.53 -7.23 0.41
C CYS A 175 10.06 -8.39 1.27
N THR A 176 11.32 -8.33 1.69
CA THR A 176 11.91 -9.35 2.58
C THR A 176 11.19 -9.40 3.92
N ILE A 177 10.94 -8.25 4.55
CA ILE A 177 10.22 -8.19 5.84
C ILE A 177 8.82 -8.81 5.69
N GLU A 178 8.07 -8.46 4.65
CA GLU A 178 6.72 -9.00 4.42
C GLU A 178 6.72 -10.49 4.06
N GLN A 179 7.76 -10.96 3.37
CA GLN A 179 7.97 -12.37 3.11
C GLN A 179 8.18 -13.15 4.42
N GLU A 180 9.07 -12.67 5.30
CA GLU A 180 9.30 -13.29 6.61
C GLU A 180 8.02 -13.34 7.44
N TYR A 181 7.25 -12.25 7.47
CA TYR A 181 5.92 -12.25 8.09
C TYR A 181 4.99 -13.30 7.46
N SER A 182 4.97 -13.42 6.14
CA SER A 182 4.12 -14.38 5.44
C SER A 182 4.52 -15.83 5.72
N ILE A 183 5.81 -16.12 5.89
CA ILE A 183 6.35 -17.43 6.28
C ILE A 183 5.88 -17.80 7.69
N ALA A 184 5.98 -16.86 8.63
CA ALA A 184 5.55 -17.06 10.01
C ALA A 184 4.03 -17.32 10.10
N ILE A 185 3.23 -16.50 9.40
CA ILE A 185 1.77 -16.66 9.33
C ILE A 185 1.40 -18.00 8.68
N THR A 186 2.08 -18.38 7.59
CA THR A 186 1.83 -19.67 6.90
C THR A 186 2.13 -20.86 7.82
N SER A 187 3.22 -20.79 8.59
CA SER A 187 3.58 -21.83 9.55
C SER A 187 2.53 -21.95 10.66
N ALA A 188 2.11 -20.83 11.23
CA ALA A 188 1.03 -20.80 12.23
C ALA A 188 -0.31 -21.31 11.67
N ALA A 189 -0.64 -20.94 10.42
CA ALA A 189 -1.84 -21.38 9.72
C ALA A 189 -1.89 -22.90 9.56
N LYS A 190 -0.77 -23.52 9.16
CA LYS A 190 -0.67 -24.98 9.03
C LYS A 190 -0.90 -25.68 10.37
N ILE A 191 -0.30 -25.19 11.45
CA ILE A 191 -0.51 -25.72 12.80
C ILE A 191 -1.99 -25.62 13.21
N GLU A 192 -2.62 -24.47 12.96
CA GLU A 192 -4.04 -24.27 13.29
C GLU A 192 -4.96 -25.19 12.49
N VAL A 193 -4.69 -25.39 11.20
CA VAL A 193 -5.44 -26.34 10.35
C VAL A 193 -5.35 -27.76 10.91
N GLU A 194 -4.16 -28.22 11.27
CA GLU A 194 -3.97 -29.55 11.86
C GLU A 194 -4.71 -29.69 13.21
N ARG A 195 -4.69 -28.63 14.03
CA ARG A 195 -5.44 -28.58 15.29
C ARG A 195 -6.95 -28.71 15.05
N LEU A 196 -7.50 -27.93 14.11
CA LEU A 196 -8.93 -27.99 13.75
C LEU A 196 -9.31 -29.36 13.21
N MET A 197 -8.47 -29.96 12.37
CA MET A 197 -8.67 -31.32 11.85
C MET A 197 -8.70 -32.36 12.98
N SER A 198 -7.79 -32.28 13.95
CA SER A 198 -7.80 -33.16 15.12
C SER A 198 -9.12 -33.00 15.91
N MET A 199 -9.59 -31.77 16.13
CA MET A 199 -10.85 -31.54 16.84
C MET A 199 -12.07 -32.11 16.09
N ILE A 200 -12.11 -32.00 14.75
CA ILE A 200 -13.16 -32.59 13.92
C ILE A 200 -13.15 -34.12 14.04
N ARG A 201 -11.95 -34.75 13.99
CA ARG A 201 -11.82 -36.21 14.14
C ARG A 201 -12.32 -36.71 15.49
N HIS A 202 -12.14 -35.92 16.55
CA HIS A 202 -12.64 -36.23 17.89
C HIS A 202 -14.08 -35.77 18.16
N ASN A 203 -14.84 -35.39 17.12
CA ASN A 203 -16.24 -34.95 17.22
C ASN A 203 -16.44 -33.78 18.22
N ASN A 204 -15.45 -32.90 18.34
CA ASN A 204 -15.53 -31.76 19.24
C ASN A 204 -16.35 -30.64 18.58
N SER A 205 -17.55 -30.36 19.09
CA SER A 205 -18.44 -29.30 18.59
C SER A 205 -17.86 -27.90 18.70
N ASN A 206 -16.83 -27.69 19.53
CA ASN A 206 -16.13 -26.41 19.65
C ASN A 206 -15.22 -26.10 18.44
N ALA A 207 -15.07 -27.04 17.50
CA ALA A 207 -14.30 -26.82 16.27
C ALA A 207 -15.10 -26.05 15.21
N ILE A 208 -16.43 -25.98 15.32
CA ILE A 208 -17.31 -25.38 14.31
C ILE A 208 -17.18 -23.86 14.35
N GLY A 209 -16.98 -23.23 13.19
CA GLY A 209 -16.88 -21.78 13.07
C GLY A 209 -16.10 -21.35 11.85
N THR A 210 -15.97 -20.03 11.68
CA THR A 210 -15.14 -19.44 10.62
C THR A 210 -13.87 -18.86 11.25
N HIS A 211 -12.73 -19.37 10.81
CA HIS A 211 -11.40 -18.89 11.17
C HIS A 211 -10.87 -18.02 10.03
N VAL A 212 -10.40 -16.81 10.33
CA VAL A 212 -9.85 -15.89 9.34
C VAL A 212 -8.36 -15.72 9.58
N ILE A 213 -7.55 -16.16 8.61
CA ILE A 213 -6.10 -15.98 8.62
C ILE A 213 -5.77 -14.81 7.72
N ARG A 214 -5.21 -13.75 8.31
CA ARG A 214 -4.87 -12.52 7.61
C ARG A 214 -3.42 -12.55 7.16
N PHE A 215 -3.19 -12.51 5.86
CA PHE A 215 -1.87 -12.35 5.27
C PHE A 215 -1.65 -10.88 4.85
N PRO A 216 -0.39 -10.48 4.59
CA PRO A 216 -0.14 -9.13 4.10
C PRO A 216 -0.89 -8.80 2.81
N TYR A 217 -1.06 -9.75 1.90
CA TYR A 217 -1.65 -9.55 0.57
C TYR A 217 -2.97 -10.32 0.32
N ASP A 218 -3.50 -11.01 1.33
CA ASP A 218 -4.68 -11.86 1.13
C ASP A 218 -5.35 -12.20 2.47
N ASN A 219 -6.60 -12.67 2.42
CA ASN A 219 -7.26 -13.23 3.58
C ASN A 219 -7.77 -14.64 3.25
N VAL A 220 -7.44 -15.60 4.11
CA VAL A 220 -7.90 -16.98 3.99
C VAL A 220 -9.01 -17.21 5.01
N HIS A 221 -10.19 -17.57 4.52
CA HIS A 221 -11.34 -17.91 5.34
C HIS A 221 -11.47 -19.43 5.41
N ILE A 222 -11.42 -19.97 6.62
CA ILE A 222 -11.52 -21.40 6.87
C ILE A 222 -12.82 -21.63 7.62
N THR A 223 -13.80 -22.21 6.96
CA THR A 223 -15.09 -22.54 7.54
C THR A 223 -15.05 -24.00 7.99
N VAL A 224 -15.19 -24.27 9.28
CA VAL A 224 -15.29 -25.62 9.84
C VAL A 224 -16.75 -25.97 10.05
N ARG A 225 -17.21 -27.10 9.49
CA ARG A 225 -18.57 -27.60 9.68
C ARG A 225 -18.61 -29.12 9.77
N HIS A 226 -19.67 -29.65 10.39
CA HIS A 226 -19.91 -31.09 10.39
C HIS A 226 -20.31 -31.60 8.99
N LEU A 227 -19.91 -32.84 8.69
CA LEU A 227 -20.41 -33.60 7.55
C LEU A 227 -21.93 -33.76 7.63
N THR A 228 -22.63 -33.41 6.56
CA THR A 228 -24.06 -33.67 6.38
C THR A 228 -24.34 -35.16 6.23
N GLY A 229 -25.57 -35.60 6.51
CA GLY A 229 -25.95 -37.03 6.47
C GLY A 229 -25.71 -37.71 5.11
N SER A 230 -25.86 -36.96 4.01
CA SER A 230 -25.54 -37.40 2.66
C SER A 230 -24.04 -37.60 2.42
N GLU A 231 -23.19 -36.75 3.01
CA GLU A 231 -21.73 -36.87 2.91
C GLU A 231 -21.19 -38.03 3.75
N LYS A 232 -21.81 -38.33 4.92
CA LYS A 232 -21.49 -39.52 5.72
C LYS A 232 -21.81 -40.82 4.97
N LEU A 233 -22.93 -40.85 4.23
CA LEU A 233 -23.33 -41.99 3.40
C LEU A 233 -22.35 -42.22 2.24
N MET A 234 -21.90 -41.17 1.55
CA MET A 234 -20.87 -41.28 0.50
C MET A 234 -19.55 -41.86 1.04
N LYS A 235 -19.12 -41.44 2.23
CA LYS A 235 -17.92 -41.99 2.89
C LYS A 235 -18.06 -43.48 3.24
N PHE A 236 -19.25 -43.90 3.67
CA PHE A 236 -19.53 -45.30 4.00
C PHE A 236 -19.59 -46.20 2.76
N VAL A 237 -20.10 -45.68 1.64
CA VAL A 237 -20.28 -46.44 0.39
C VAL A 237 -18.98 -46.57 -0.42
N PHE A 238 -18.13 -45.55 -0.43
CA PHE A 238 -16.96 -45.50 -1.30
C PHE A 238 -15.61 -45.78 -0.62
N GLY A 239 -15.58 -45.98 0.70
CA GLY A 239 -14.43 -46.55 1.42
C GLY A 239 -13.08 -45.92 1.07
N GLU A 240 -12.86 -44.68 1.49
CA GLU A 240 -11.53 -44.08 1.66
C GLU A 240 -11.15 -44.01 3.14
#